data_AF-A0A4Y8M260-F1
#
_entry.id   AF-A0A4Y8M260-F1
#
_cell.length_a   1.000
_cell.length_b   1.000
_cell.length_c   1.000
_cell.angle_alpha   90.00
_cell.angle_beta   90.00
_cell.angle_gamma   90.00
#
_symmetry.space_group_name_H-M   'P 1'
#
loop_
_entity.id
_entity.type
_entity.pdbx_description
1 polymer ?
#
loop_
_entity_poly.entity_id
_entity_poly.type
_entity_poly.pdbx_seq_one_letter_code
_entity_poly.pdbx_strand_id
1 'polypeptide(L)'
;MAGATFGEISVSGAVIWLAGATFGEISVPGAGIWLVEATFGEISVPGAGIWLVEATFGEISVPGAGIWLVEATFGKISVSGAGIWLVGVTLRT
;
A
#
# COMPACT_ATOMS: atom_id res chain seq x y z
N MET A 1 3.31 20.90 1.83
CA MET A 1 2.97 19.92 0.78
C MET A 1 1.48 19.95 0.55
N ALA A 2 1.03 20.09 -0.69
CA ALA A 2 -0.38 19.92 -1.02
C ALA A 2 -0.64 18.41 -1.06
N GLY A 3 -1.21 17.86 0.02
CA GLY A 3 -1.62 16.47 0.02
C GLY A 3 -2.82 16.30 -0.90
N ALA A 4 -2.77 15.31 -1.78
CA ALA A 4 -3.89 14.98 -2.65
C ALA A 4 -4.78 13.95 -1.93
N THR A 5 -6.04 14.31 -1.71
CA THR A 5 -7.02 13.41 -1.10
C THR A 5 -7.93 12.85 -2.17
N PHE A 6 -7.99 11.53 -2.27
CA PHE A 6 -8.89 10.84 -3.20
C PHE A 6 -9.76 9.83 -2.44
N GLY A 7 -10.98 9.59 -2.92
CA GLY A 7 -11.84 8.57 -2.33
C GLY A 7 -11.35 7.16 -2.68
N GLU A 8 -11.22 6.89 -3.98
CA GLU A 8 -10.82 5.60 -4.53
C GLU A 8 -9.84 5.81 -5.70
N ILE A 9 -8.84 4.94 -5.81
CA ILE A 9 -7.99 4.82 -7.01
C ILE A 9 -8.06 3.40 -7.54
N SER A 10 -8.42 3.27 -8.81
CA SER A 10 -8.31 2.01 -9.56
C SER A 10 -7.50 2.20 -10.85
N VAL A 11 -6.41 1.44 -10.97
CA VAL A 11 -5.49 1.46 -12.12
C VAL A 11 -5.03 0.03 -12.40
N SER A 12 -4.90 -0.37 -13.65
CA SER A 12 -4.39 -1.71 -14.02
C SER A 12 -3.19 -1.60 -14.95
N GLY A 13 -2.21 -2.48 -14.76
CA GLY A 13 -1.05 -2.64 -15.66
C GLY A 13 -0.08 -1.44 -15.73
N ALA A 14 -0.17 -0.47 -14.82
CA ALA A 14 0.72 0.69 -14.74
C ALA A 14 1.42 0.77 -13.38
N VAL A 15 2.64 1.30 -13.35
CA VAL A 15 3.32 1.58 -12.07
C VAL A 15 2.79 2.89 -11.49
N ILE A 16 2.37 2.87 -10.23
CA ILE A 16 1.88 4.06 -9.52
C ILE A 16 2.96 4.56 -8.57
N TRP A 17 3.22 5.87 -8.65
CA TRP A 17 4.08 6.60 -7.72
C TRP A 17 3.29 7.75 -7.10
N LEU A 18 3.17 7.75 -5.77
CA LEU A 18 2.48 8.78 -5.02
C LEU A 18 3.29 9.17 -3.80
N ALA A 19 3.35 10.46 -3.51
CA ALA A 19 4.01 11.02 -2.33
C ALA A 19 3.04 11.97 -1.61
N GLY A 20 2.92 11.84 -0.30
CA GLY A 20 2.12 12.75 0.54
C GLY A 20 0.63 12.73 0.19
N ALA A 21 0.03 11.57 0.01
CA ALA A 21 -1.35 11.45 -0.45
C ALA A 21 -2.22 10.62 0.49
N THR A 22 -3.51 10.95 0.53
CA THR A 22 -4.49 10.31 1.41
C THR A 22 -5.61 9.67 0.60
N PHE A 23 -5.90 8.39 0.86
CA PHE A 23 -6.89 7.61 0.10
C PHE A 23 -7.88 6.91 1.03
N GLY A 24 -9.10 6.67 0.56
CA GLY A 24 -9.99 5.71 1.20
C GLY A 24 -9.57 4.29 0.84
N GLU A 25 -9.65 3.97 -0.45
CA GLU A 25 -9.37 2.65 -1.00
C GLU A 25 -8.44 2.72 -2.23
N ILE A 26 -7.54 1.74 -2.38
CA ILE A 26 -6.67 1.57 -3.54
C ILE A 26 -6.81 0.15 -4.09
N SER A 27 -7.18 0.00 -5.37
CA SER A 27 -7.32 -1.30 -6.02
C SER A 27 -6.54 -1.34 -7.35
N VAL A 28 -5.41 -2.06 -7.35
CA VAL A 28 -4.41 -1.94 -8.43
C VAL A 28 -3.89 -3.32 -8.86
N PRO A 29 -4.64 -4.06 -9.69
CA PRO A 29 -4.23 -5.40 -10.13
C PRO A 29 -3.06 -5.35 -11.13
N GLY A 30 -2.08 -6.23 -10.93
CA GLY A 30 -0.97 -6.44 -11.87
C GLY A 30 -0.06 -5.22 -12.08
N ALA A 31 -0.08 -4.29 -11.15
CA ALA A 31 0.59 -3.00 -11.23
C ALA A 31 1.41 -2.70 -9.96
N GLY A 32 2.68 -2.33 -10.14
CA GLY A 32 3.57 -2.03 -9.01
C GLY A 32 3.20 -0.71 -8.35
N ILE A 33 3.21 -0.66 -7.02
CA ILE A 33 2.85 0.55 -6.26
C ILE A 33 4.02 1.00 -5.40
N TRP A 34 4.32 2.31 -5.48
CA TRP A 34 5.29 3.00 -4.64
C TRP A 34 4.61 4.18 -3.96
N LEU A 35 4.43 4.09 -2.64
CA LEU A 35 3.86 5.16 -1.83
C LEU A 35 4.87 5.65 -0.79
N VAL A 36 5.01 6.96 -0.68
CA VAL A 36 5.84 7.63 0.33
C VAL A 36 4.97 8.60 1.11
N GLU A 37 5.06 8.59 2.45
CA GLU A 37 4.26 9.46 3.33
C GLU A 37 2.75 9.40 3.04
N ALA A 38 2.23 8.20 2.74
CA ALA A 38 0.85 8.02 2.34
C ALA A 38 -0.04 7.53 3.48
N THR A 39 -1.29 7.96 3.49
CA THR A 39 -2.31 7.44 4.43
C THR A 39 -3.46 6.82 3.67
N PHE A 40 -3.87 5.59 3.97
CA PHE A 40 -5.01 4.98 3.30
C PHE A 40 -5.82 4.03 4.19
N GLY A 41 -7.09 3.82 3.87
CA GLY A 41 -7.95 2.89 4.60
C GLY A 41 -7.63 1.44 4.25
N GLU A 42 -7.92 1.08 3.01
CA GLU A 42 -7.74 -0.28 2.48
C GLU A 42 -6.97 -0.28 1.16
N ILE A 43 -6.16 -1.32 0.94
CA ILE A 43 -5.41 -1.52 -0.30
C ILE A 43 -5.48 -2.97 -0.75
N SER A 44 -5.80 -3.18 -2.03
CA SER A 44 -5.92 -4.49 -2.68
C SER A 44 -5.11 -4.51 -3.97
N VAL A 45 -4.05 -5.31 -4.01
CA VAL A 45 -3.08 -5.33 -5.13
C VAL A 45 -2.72 -6.77 -5.48
N PRO A 46 -3.57 -7.48 -6.23
CA PRO A 46 -3.24 -8.83 -6.64
C PRO A 46 -2.13 -8.83 -7.69
N GLY A 47 -1.13 -9.71 -7.51
CA GLY A 47 -0.13 -10.02 -8.53
C GLY A 47 0.88 -8.91 -8.84
N ALA A 48 1.03 -7.90 -7.98
CA ALA A 48 2.07 -6.89 -8.14
C ALA A 48 2.71 -6.39 -6.84
N GLY A 49 3.98 -6.00 -6.94
CA GLY A 49 4.78 -5.61 -5.79
C GLY A 49 4.38 -4.25 -5.22
N ILE A 50 4.38 -4.14 -3.89
CA ILE A 50 4.10 -2.89 -3.18
C ILE A 50 5.32 -2.46 -2.37
N TRP A 51 5.67 -1.19 -2.49
CA TRP A 51 6.66 -0.51 -1.67
C TRP A 51 6.02 0.67 -0.95
N LEU A 52 6.04 0.63 0.39
CA LEU A 52 5.51 1.68 1.25
C LEU A 52 6.59 2.20 2.18
N VAL A 53 6.78 3.51 2.20
CA VAL A 53 7.71 4.21 3.09
C VAL A 53 6.94 5.26 3.89
N GLU A 54 7.09 5.26 5.21
CA GLU A 54 6.40 6.20 6.12
C GLU A 54 4.88 6.23 5.91
N ALA A 55 4.29 5.07 5.63
CA ALA A 55 2.88 4.95 5.29
C ALA A 55 2.03 4.57 6.51
N THR A 56 0.80 5.06 6.58
CA THR A 56 -0.19 4.65 7.60
C THR A 56 -1.42 4.04 6.94
N PHE A 57 -1.84 2.84 7.35
CA PHE A 57 -3.01 2.21 6.77
C PHE A 57 -3.86 1.33 7.68
N GLY A 58 -5.10 1.05 7.26
CA GLY A 58 -5.99 0.13 7.96
C GLY A 58 -5.68 -1.31 7.60
N GLU A 59 -6.05 -1.74 6.39
CA GLU A 59 -5.90 -3.11 5.91
C GLU A 59 -5.20 -3.17 4.54
N ILE A 60 -4.36 -4.19 4.34
CA ILE A 60 -3.71 -4.50 3.05
C ILE A 60 -3.93 -5.97 2.68
N SER A 61 -4.33 -6.20 1.44
CA SER A 61 -4.54 -7.52 0.86
C SER A 61 -3.78 -7.66 -0.45
N VAL A 62 -2.79 -8.55 -0.48
CA VAL A 62 -1.85 -8.68 -1.61
C VAL A 62 -1.61 -10.16 -1.90
N PRO A 63 -2.52 -10.80 -2.66
CA PRO A 63 -2.30 -12.17 -3.10
C PRO A 63 -1.31 -12.23 -4.27
N GLY A 64 -0.36 -13.16 -4.20
CA GLY A 64 0.58 -13.48 -5.27
C GLY A 64 1.65 -12.42 -5.53
N ALA A 65 1.89 -11.51 -4.58
CA ALA A 65 2.90 -10.47 -4.77
C ALA A 65 3.60 -9.97 -3.51
N GLY A 66 4.82 -9.46 -3.68
CA GLY A 66 5.68 -9.07 -2.58
C GLY A 66 5.34 -7.71 -1.98
N ILE A 67 5.51 -7.58 -0.67
CA ILE A 67 5.35 -6.31 0.05
C ILE A 67 6.69 -5.91 0.68
N TRP A 68 7.05 -4.63 0.53
CA TRP A 68 8.12 -3.97 1.26
C TRP A 68 7.57 -2.79 2.06
N LEU A 69 7.67 -2.86 3.39
CA LEU A 69 7.24 -1.81 4.30
C LEU A 69 8.44 -1.24 5.07
N VAL A 70 8.58 0.08 5.04
CA VAL A 70 9.59 0.82 5.80
C VAL A 70 8.88 1.90 6.61
N GLU A 71 9.07 1.90 7.93
CA GLU A 71 8.50 2.90 8.85
C GLU A 71 6.98 3.04 8.72
N ALA A 72 6.29 1.94 8.42
CA ALA A 72 4.87 1.92 8.19
C ALA A 72 4.07 1.57 9.45
N THR A 73 2.87 2.15 9.59
CA THR A 73 1.90 1.82 10.64
C THR A 73 0.66 1.19 10.03
N PHE A 74 0.20 0.04 10.53
CA PHE A 74 -0.94 -0.65 9.94
C PHE A 74 -1.84 -1.41 10.90
N GLY A 75 -3.09 -1.65 10.51
CA GLY A 75 -4.04 -2.48 11.27
C GLY A 75 -3.92 -3.97 10.98
N LYS A 76 -4.04 -4.37 9.71
CA LYS A 76 -4.00 -5.78 9.29
C LYS A 76 -3.32 -5.96 7.94
N ILE A 77 -2.55 -7.04 7.81
CA ILE A 77 -1.87 -7.45 6.57
C ILE A 77 -2.29 -8.88 6.22
N SER A 78 -2.75 -9.07 4.98
CA SER A 78 -3.01 -10.37 4.38
C SER A 78 -2.19 -10.51 3.10
N VAL A 79 -1.18 -11.39 3.11
CA VAL A 79 -0.37 -11.71 1.93
C VAL A 79 -0.36 -13.22 1.77
N SER A 80 -0.61 -13.70 0.56
CA SER A 80 -0.56 -15.12 0.22
C SER A 80 0.33 -15.35 -1.00
N GLY A 81 1.14 -16.41 -0.98
CA GLY A 81 1.94 -16.81 -2.14
C GLY A 81 3.11 -15.87 -2.51
N ALA A 82 3.57 -15.02 -1.59
CA ALA A 82 4.70 -14.11 -1.82
C ALA A 82 5.43 -13.73 -0.51
N GLY A 83 6.53 -12.98 -0.65
CA GLY A 83 7.36 -12.54 0.49
C GLY A 83 6.91 -11.19 1.07
N ILE A 84 7.02 -11.06 2.40
CA ILE A 84 6.81 -9.81 3.13
C ILE A 84 8.15 -9.39 3.74
N TRP A 85 8.50 -8.12 3.57
CA TRP A 85 9.67 -7.51 4.20
C TRP A 85 9.24 -6.28 4.98
N LEU A 86 9.62 -6.25 6.25
CA LEU A 86 9.17 -5.25 7.22
C LEU A 86 10.39 -4.62 7.89
N VAL A 87 10.48 -3.29 7.86
CA VAL A 87 11.54 -2.52 8.53
C VAL A 87 10.89 -1.39 9.32
N GLY A 88 11.09 -1.36 10.63
CA GLY A 88 10.58 -0.26 11.48
C GLY A 88 9.05 -0.14 11.50
N VAL A 89 8.31 -1.22 11.31
CA VAL A 89 6.84 -1.17 11.22
C VAL A 89 6.15 -1.26 12.58
N THR A 90 4.96 -0.65 12.67
CA THR A 90 4.10 -0.69 13.87
C THR A 90 2.73 -1.26 13.53
N LEU A 91 2.31 -2.30 14.25
CA LEU A 91 0.95 -2.84 14.19
C LEU A 91 0.05 -2.07 15.16
N ARG A 92 -1.06 -1.53 14.68
CA ARG A 92 -2.15 -0.95 15.48
C ARG A 92 -3.28 -1.96 15.58
N THR A 93 -3.47 -2.51 16.79
CA THR A 93 -4.56 -3.43 17.10
C THR A 93 -5.87 -2.71 17.37
#